data_AF-A0A7C3HMJ3-F1
#
_entry.id   AF-A0A7C3HMJ3-F1
#
_cell.length_a   1.000
_cell.length_b   1.000
_cell.length_c   1.000
_cell.angle_alpha   90.00
_cell.angle_beta   90.00
_cell.angle_gamma   90.00
#
_symmetry.space_group_name_H-M   'P 1'
#
loop_
_entity.id
_entity.type
_entity.pdbx_description
1 polymer ?
#
loop_
_entity_poly.entity_id
_entity_poly.type
_entity_poly.pdbx_seq_one_letter_code
_entity_poly.pdbx_strand_id
1 'polypeptide(L)'
;MDIYTLLQHLRAGDSNRRIKRELGIDRRTAQKYREWAETYSLLDGKLPPIEELHELLQDTMPESQPPQTVSTVEPYREIVVKLREQGVEIAAIKQRLEERGFQGSYMAVYRFVRRLEPKRPDVTVRVETKPGVK
;
A
#
# COMPACT_ATOMS: atom_id res chain seq x y z
N MET A 1 1.70 -11.37 11.78
CA MET A 1 2.29 -12.67 11.40
C MET A 1 2.81 -13.30 12.68
N ASP A 2 2.49 -14.56 12.97
CA ASP A 2 3.05 -15.24 14.15
C ASP A 2 4.45 -15.79 13.83
N ILE A 3 5.47 -15.08 14.30
CA ILE A 3 6.88 -15.40 14.06
C ILE A 3 7.31 -16.68 14.79
N TYR A 4 6.71 -16.98 15.95
CA TYR A 4 7.04 -18.17 16.73
C TYR A 4 6.67 -19.43 16.01
N THR A 5 5.42 -19.46 15.56
CA THR A 5 4.89 -20.62 14.85
C THR A 5 5.70 -20.85 13.57
N LEU A 6 6.07 -19.79 12.84
CA LEU A 6 6.96 -19.92 11.70
C LEU A 6 8.33 -20.51 12.06
N LEU A 7 9.00 -20.01 13.11
CA LEU A 7 10.30 -20.50 13.54
C LEU A 7 10.24 -21.95 14.02
N GLN A 8 9.17 -22.37 14.69
CA GLN A 8 8.95 -23.77 15.09
C GLN A 8 8.85 -24.69 13.87
N HIS A 9 8.10 -24.30 12.84
CA HIS A 9 8.04 -25.07 11.58
C HIS A 9 9.39 -25.12 10.86
N LEU A 10 10.14 -24.02 10.85
CA LEU A 10 11.49 -23.98 10.27
C LEU A 10 12.45 -24.91 11.02
N ARG A 11 12.39 -24.93 12.36
CA ARG A 11 13.16 -25.85 13.22
C ARG A 11 12.76 -27.31 13.05
N ALA A 12 11.48 -27.59 12.81
CA ALA A 12 10.99 -28.93 12.49
C ALA A 12 11.46 -29.45 11.11
N GLY A 13 12.19 -28.61 10.34
CA GLY A 13 12.68 -28.98 9.01
C GLY A 13 11.62 -28.91 7.92
N ASP A 14 10.49 -28.26 8.19
CA ASP A 14 9.40 -28.21 7.22
C ASP A 14 9.78 -27.45 5.95
N SER A 15 9.38 -27.98 4.80
CA SER A 15 9.57 -27.29 3.54
C SER A 15 8.73 -26.01 3.46
N ASN A 16 9.21 -24.99 2.75
CA ASN A 16 8.46 -23.73 2.57
C ASN A 16 7.08 -23.93 1.92
N ARG A 17 6.87 -25.03 1.19
CA ARG A 17 5.57 -25.42 0.63
C ARG A 17 4.60 -25.91 1.71
N ARG A 18 5.11 -26.61 2.72
CA ARG A 18 4.33 -27.07 3.87
C ARG A 18 3.92 -25.88 4.75
N ILE A 19 4.86 -24.98 5.04
CA ILE A 19 4.62 -23.72 5.76
C ILE A 19 3.52 -22.90 5.08
N LYS A 20 3.54 -22.78 3.74
CA LYS A 20 2.45 -22.11 3.00
C LYS A 20 1.08 -22.75 3.20
N ARG A 21 1.02 -24.09 3.20
CA ARG A 21 -0.23 -24.83 3.34
C ARG A 21 -0.80 -24.72 4.76
N GLU A 22 0.06 -24.77 5.77
CA GLU A 22 -0.34 -24.84 7.18
C GLU A 22 -0.53 -23.44 7.80
N LEU A 23 0.34 -22.48 7.48
CA LEU A 23 0.29 -21.12 8.05
C LEU A 23 -0.26 -20.05 7.10
N GLY A 24 -0.53 -20.40 5.84
CA GLY A 24 -0.99 -19.43 4.82
C GLY A 24 0.07 -18.40 4.40
N ILE A 25 1.32 -18.54 4.85
CA ILE A 25 2.42 -17.61 4.55
C ILE A 25 2.98 -17.90 3.16
N ASP A 26 3.25 -16.88 2.35
CA ASP A 26 3.83 -17.12 1.02
C ASP A 26 5.21 -17.81 1.12
N ARG A 27 5.48 -18.73 0.19
CA ARG A 27 6.71 -19.53 0.16
C ARG A 27 7.98 -18.67 0.08
N ARG A 28 7.91 -17.49 -0.55
CA ARG A 28 9.05 -16.55 -0.64
C ARG A 28 9.28 -15.85 0.69
N THR A 29 8.20 -15.48 1.39
CA THR A 29 8.27 -14.98 2.76
C THR A 29 8.89 -16.04 3.67
N ALA A 30 8.43 -17.28 3.63
CA ALA A 30 9.02 -18.37 4.41
C ALA A 30 10.52 -18.58 4.13
N GLN A 31 10.95 -18.48 2.87
CA GLN A 31 12.37 -18.53 2.49
C GLN A 31 13.16 -17.37 3.10
N LYS A 32 12.66 -16.13 2.99
CA LYS A 32 13.31 -14.93 3.55
C LYS A 32 13.54 -15.07 5.05
N TYR A 33 12.54 -15.58 5.76
CA TYR A 33 12.62 -15.81 7.21
C TYR A 33 13.53 -16.99 7.58
N ARG A 34 13.68 -18.00 6.70
CA ARG A 34 14.66 -19.08 6.90
C ARG A 34 16.09 -18.54 6.84
N GLU A 35 16.42 -17.77 5.81
CA GLU A 35 17.74 -17.15 5.64
C GLU A 35 18.08 -16.23 6.81
N TRP A 36 17.09 -15.44 7.26
CA TRP A 36 17.20 -14.64 8.47
C TRP A 36 17.46 -15.49 9.72
N ALA A 37 16.66 -16.53 9.96
CA ALA A 37 16.82 -17.40 11.12
C ALA A 37 18.18 -18.13 11.12
N GLU A 38 18.70 -18.51 9.95
CA GLU A 38 20.06 -19.07 9.80
C GLU A 38 21.13 -18.02 10.14
N THR A 39 20.98 -16.79 9.65
CA THR A 39 21.93 -15.69 9.89
C THR A 39 22.07 -15.35 11.38
N TYR A 40 20.96 -15.34 12.11
CA TYR A 40 20.93 -15.04 13.55
C TYR A 40 21.00 -16.30 14.43
N SER A 41 21.29 -17.48 13.84
CA SER A 41 21.37 -18.76 14.56
C SER A 41 20.13 -19.10 15.40
N LEU A 42 18.95 -18.64 14.95
CA LEU A 42 17.67 -18.83 15.63
C LEU A 42 17.06 -20.21 15.38
N LEU A 43 17.66 -21.02 14.52
CA LEU A 43 17.23 -22.40 14.26
C LEU A 43 17.77 -23.40 15.31
N ASP A 44 18.81 -23.03 16.06
CA ASP A 44 19.44 -23.88 17.05
C ASP A 44 19.22 -23.34 18.48
N GLY A 45 19.19 -24.22 19.48
CA GLY A 45 19.09 -23.82 20.90
C GLY A 45 17.71 -23.33 21.36
N LYS A 46 17.64 -22.64 22.50
CA LYS A 46 16.39 -22.13 23.09
C LYS A 46 15.95 -20.85 22.36
N LEU A 47 14.69 -20.80 21.92
CA LEU A 47 14.12 -19.57 21.35
C LEU A 47 14.14 -18.46 22.42
N PRO A 48 14.68 -17.27 22.10
CA PRO A 48 14.52 -16.06 22.93
C PRO A 48 13.02 -15.74 23.10
N PRO A 49 12.63 -15.03 24.18
CA PRO A 49 11.24 -14.59 24.40
C PRO A 49 10.70 -13.71 23.26
N ILE A 50 9.38 -13.54 23.20
CA ILE A 50 8.72 -13.04 21.99
C ILE A 50 9.03 -11.57 21.72
N GLU A 51 9.21 -10.83 22.79
CA GLU A 51 9.62 -9.45 22.81
C GLU A 51 10.99 -9.28 22.13
N GLU A 52 12.00 -10.06 22.53
CA GLU A 52 13.35 -10.01 21.97
C GLU A 52 13.38 -10.40 20.48
N LEU A 53 12.54 -11.36 20.05
CA LEU A 53 12.43 -11.74 18.65
C LEU A 53 11.77 -10.66 17.79
N HIS A 54 10.81 -9.94 18.35
CA HIS A 54 10.18 -8.80 17.67
C HIS A 54 11.15 -7.62 17.53
N GLU A 55 11.91 -7.30 18.57
CA GLU A 55 12.95 -6.27 18.54
C GLU A 55 14.02 -6.61 17.49
N LEU A 56 14.54 -7.84 17.52
CA LEU A 56 15.52 -8.30 16.54
C LEU A 56 14.96 -8.25 15.11
N LEU A 57 13.70 -8.63 14.91
CA LEU A 57 13.07 -8.55 13.58
C LEU A 57 12.94 -7.11 13.10
N GLN A 58 12.55 -6.17 13.96
CA GLN A 58 12.42 -4.76 13.59
C GLN A 58 13.76 -4.14 13.19
N ASP A 59 14.83 -4.46 13.92
CA ASP A 59 16.17 -3.93 13.66
C ASP A 59 16.79 -4.50 12.38
N THR A 60 16.53 -5.78 12.09
CA THR A 60 17.26 -6.53 11.06
C THR A 60 16.47 -6.71 9.77
N MET A 61 15.14 -6.68 9.87
CA MET A 61 14.20 -6.79 8.76
C MET A 61 13.08 -5.76 8.92
N PRO A 62 13.38 -4.45 8.79
CA PRO A 62 12.34 -3.44 8.80
C PRO A 62 11.32 -3.76 7.70
N GLU A 63 10.04 -3.70 8.06
CA GLU A 63 8.96 -3.82 7.09
C GLU A 63 9.08 -2.68 6.09
N SER A 64 9.69 -2.96 4.94
CA SER A 64 9.72 -2.01 3.83
C SER A 64 8.28 -1.82 3.38
N GLN A 65 7.71 -0.65 3.67
CA GLN A 65 6.42 -0.28 3.14
C GLN A 65 6.51 -0.38 1.62
N PRO A 66 5.50 -0.95 0.94
CA PRO A 66 5.50 -1.02 -0.51
C PRO A 66 5.71 0.40 -1.06
N PRO A 67 6.48 0.56 -2.15
CA PRO A 67 6.76 1.87 -2.70
C PRO A 67 5.45 2.58 -2.97
N GLN A 68 5.18 3.64 -2.20
CA GLN A 68 3.95 4.39 -2.35
C GLN A 68 3.98 5.01 -3.74
N THR A 69 2.95 4.74 -4.56
CA THR A 69 2.87 5.31 -5.91
C THR A 69 2.52 6.79 -5.80
N VAL A 70 3.54 7.64 -5.69
CA VAL A 70 3.39 9.09 -5.68
C VAL A 70 3.14 9.57 -7.12
N SER A 71 2.21 10.51 -7.30
CA SER A 71 1.95 11.08 -8.63
C SER A 71 3.14 11.93 -9.06
N THR A 72 3.51 11.87 -10.34
CA THR A 72 4.50 12.80 -10.93
C THR A 72 4.06 14.27 -10.83
N VAL A 73 2.76 14.52 -10.62
CA VAL A 73 2.17 15.87 -10.45
C VAL A 73 2.31 16.38 -9.01
N GLU A 74 2.65 15.51 -8.06
CA GLU A 74 2.74 15.82 -6.63
C GLU A 74 3.61 17.06 -6.31
N PRO A 75 4.81 17.23 -6.91
CA PRO A 75 5.63 18.42 -6.66
C PRO A 75 4.97 19.74 -7.06
N TYR A 76 3.96 19.69 -7.94
CA TYR A 76 3.23 20.84 -8.43
C TYR A 76 1.83 20.96 -7.81
N ARG A 77 1.53 20.23 -6.73
CA ARG A 77 0.20 20.18 -6.09
C ARG A 77 -0.38 21.56 -5.83
N GLU A 78 0.37 22.43 -5.17
CA GLU A 78 -0.10 23.76 -4.78
C GLU A 78 -0.54 24.59 -5.98
N ILE A 79 0.22 24.52 -7.07
CA ILE A 79 -0.07 25.18 -8.33
C ILE A 79 -1.35 24.62 -8.93
N VAL A 80 -1.45 23.29 -9.03
CA VAL A 80 -2.61 22.63 -9.64
C VAL A 80 -3.88 22.96 -8.86
N VAL A 81 -3.84 22.92 -7.53
CA VAL A 81 -4.97 23.29 -6.66
C VAL A 81 -5.39 24.73 -6.91
N LYS A 82 -4.44 25.69 -6.84
CA LYS A 82 -4.72 27.10 -7.06
C LYS A 82 -5.33 27.38 -8.44
N LEU A 83 -4.81 26.72 -9.48
CA LEU A 83 -5.33 26.86 -10.84
C LEU A 83 -6.73 26.25 -10.99
N ARG A 84 -7.01 25.11 -10.33
CA ARG A 84 -8.34 24.50 -10.33
C ARG A 84 -9.36 25.34 -9.58
N GLU A 85 -8.99 25.95 -8.45
CA GLU A 85 -9.84 26.90 -7.72
C GLU A 85 -10.20 28.12 -8.57
N GLN A 86 -9.30 28.55 -9.46
CA GLN A 86 -9.54 29.62 -10.43
C GLN A 86 -10.37 29.16 -11.66
N GLY A 87 -10.84 27.91 -11.69
CA GLY A 87 -11.65 27.37 -12.79
C GLY A 87 -10.86 27.03 -14.05
N VAL A 88 -9.53 26.94 -13.98
CA VAL A 88 -8.68 26.69 -15.15
C VAL A 88 -8.86 25.24 -15.63
N GLU A 89 -8.99 25.07 -16.94
CA GLU A 89 -9.11 23.76 -17.57
C GLU A 89 -7.85 22.89 -17.40
N ILE A 90 -8.04 21.57 -17.34
CA ILE A 90 -6.95 20.60 -17.13
C ILE A 90 -5.88 20.69 -18.22
N ALA A 91 -6.28 20.95 -19.48
CA ALA A 91 -5.34 21.14 -20.59
C ALA A 91 -4.43 22.36 -20.37
N ALA A 92 -5.00 23.49 -19.94
CA ALA A 92 -4.24 24.70 -19.62
C ALA A 92 -3.36 24.52 -18.38
N ILE A 93 -3.80 23.74 -17.38
CA ILE A 93 -2.96 23.36 -16.25
C ILE A 93 -1.75 22.56 -16.74
N LYS A 94 -1.94 21.55 -17.59
CA LYS A 94 -0.85 20.76 -18.15
C LYS A 94 0.18 21.65 -18.87
N GLN A 95 -0.26 22.61 -19.68
CA GLN A 95 0.64 23.55 -20.36
C GLN A 95 1.44 24.40 -19.35
N ARG A 96 0.80 24.94 -18.32
CA ARG A 96 1.48 25.70 -17.26
C ARG A 96 2.46 24.87 -16.44
N LEU A 97 2.21 23.57 -16.31
CA LEU A 97 3.15 22.65 -15.68
C LEU A 97 4.37 22.41 -16.59
N GLU A 98 4.18 22.27 -17.91
CA GLU A 98 5.28 22.10 -18.87
C GLU A 98 6.23 23.29 -18.89
N GLU A 99 5.70 24.52 -18.83
CA GLU A 99 6.48 25.75 -18.67
C GLU A 99 7.38 25.74 -17.42
N ARG A 100 7.04 24.91 -16.43
CA ARG A 100 7.78 24.72 -15.16
C ARG A 100 8.54 23.40 -15.11
N GLY A 101 8.74 22.76 -16.26
CA GLY A 101 9.56 21.56 -16.41
C GLY A 101 8.82 20.24 -16.18
N PHE A 102 7.49 20.21 -16.09
CA PHE A 102 6.75 18.96 -16.00
C PHE A 102 6.78 18.21 -17.33
N GLN A 103 7.22 16.94 -17.30
CA GLN A 103 7.31 16.06 -18.48
C GLN A 103 6.28 14.92 -18.47
N GLY A 104 5.33 14.95 -17.53
CA GLY A 104 4.32 13.91 -17.41
C GLY A 104 3.21 14.04 -18.44
N SER A 105 2.43 12.97 -18.59
CA SER A 105 1.31 12.96 -19.53
C SER A 105 0.13 13.80 -19.04
N TYR A 106 -0.71 14.26 -19.98
CA TYR A 106 -2.01 14.87 -19.66
C TYR A 106 -2.84 13.99 -18.71
N MET A 107 -2.81 12.66 -18.89
CA MET A 107 -3.54 11.73 -18.04
C MET A 107 -3.05 11.72 -16.59
N ALA A 108 -1.78 12.04 -16.32
CA ALA A 108 -1.29 12.20 -14.96
C ALA A 108 -1.96 13.40 -14.27
N VAL A 109 -2.06 14.54 -14.96
CA VAL A 109 -2.74 15.75 -14.48
C VAL A 109 -4.24 15.50 -14.33
N TYR A 110 -4.87 14.88 -15.32
CA TYR A 110 -6.30 14.54 -15.28
C TYR A 110 -6.64 13.66 -14.08
N ARG A 111 -5.89 12.57 -13.84
CA ARG A 111 -6.12 11.67 -12.70
C ARG A 111 -5.87 12.38 -11.38
N PHE A 112 -4.85 13.24 -11.31
CA PHE A 112 -4.55 14.03 -10.12
C PHE A 112 -5.72 14.97 -9.77
N VAL A 113 -6.20 15.74 -10.75
CA VAL A 113 -7.37 16.64 -10.58
C VAL A 113 -8.63 15.86 -10.22
N ARG A 114 -8.90 14.72 -10.87
CA ARG A 114 -10.06 13.86 -10.54
C ARG A 114 -10.02 13.30 -9.12
N ARG A 115 -8.83 13.13 -8.52
CA ARG A 115 -8.69 12.73 -7.13
C ARG A 115 -8.97 13.89 -6.17
N LEU A 116 -8.66 15.13 -6.55
CA LEU A 116 -9.01 16.34 -5.79
C LEU A 116 -10.52 16.64 -5.86
N GLU A 117 -11.14 16.36 -7.00
CA GLU A 117 -12.56 16.57 -7.25
C GLU A 117 -13.28 15.22 -7.48
N PRO A 118 -13.51 14.42 -6.41
CA PRO A 118 -14.22 13.18 -6.55
C PRO A 118 -15.63 13.44 -7.11
N LYS A 119 -16.07 12.59 -8.05
CA LYS A 119 -17.42 12.68 -8.59
C LYS A 119 -18.41 12.56 -7.43
N ARG A 120 -19.32 13.53 -7.34
CA ARG A 120 -20.50 13.36 -6.48
C ARG A 120 -21.29 12.17 -7.03
N PRO A 121 -21.64 11.18 -6.20
CA PRO A 121 -22.45 10.08 -6.66
C PRO A 121 -23.78 10.61 -7.17
N ASP A 122 -24.25 10.04 -8.28
CA ASP A 122 -25.62 10.25 -8.74
C ASP A 122 -26.52 9.37 -7.87
N VAL A 123 -27.07 9.97 -6.81
CA VAL A 123 -27.85 9.24 -5.81
C VAL A 123 -29.31 9.30 -6.22
N THR A 124 -29.91 8.13 -6.44
CA THR A 124 -31.36 7.99 -6.55
C THR A 124 -31.94 7.75 -5.17
N VAL A 125 -33.04 8.44 -4.85
CA VAL A 125 -33.80 8.26 -3.60
C VAL A 125 -35.17 7.70 -3.93
N ARG A 126 -35.62 6.71 -3.17
CA ARG A 126 -36.95 6.14 -3.29
C ARG A 126 -37.97 7.09 -2.64
N VAL A 127 -38.87 7.63 -3.43
CA VAL A 127 -39.98 8.48 -2.94
C VAL A 127 -41.16 7.58 -2.60
N GLU A 128 -41.39 7.36 -1.31
CA GLU A 128 -42.59 6.67 -0.84
C GLU A 128 -43.76 7.66 -0.82
N THR A 129 -44.86 7.32 -1.51
CA THR A 129 -46.11 8.10 -1.48
C THR A 129 -47.23 7.22 -0.95
N LYS A 130 -48.19 7.83 -0.25
CA LYS A 130 -49.39 7.11 0.19
C LYS A 130 -50.17 6.65 -1.04
N PRO A 131 -50.79 5.45 -1.00
CA PRO A 131 -51.67 5.00 -2.08
C PRO A 131 -52.79 6.02 -2.32
N GLY A 132 -53.15 6.19 -3.60
CA GLY A 132 -53.80 7.38 -4.14
C GLY A 132 -54.97 7.97 -3.34
N VAL A 133 -54.98 9.29 -3.24
CA VAL A 133 -56.21 10.06 -2.99
C VAL A 133 -56.75 10.47 -4.35
N LYS A 134 -57.97 10.01 -4.66
CA LYS A 134 -58.73 10.42 -5.85
C LYS A 134 -58.96 11.93 -5.86
#